data_AF-A0A8J3GSH7-F1
#
_entry.id   AF-A0A8J3GSH7-F1
#
_cell.length_a   1.000
_cell.length_b   1.000
_cell.length_c   1.000
_cell.angle_alpha   90.00
_cell.angle_beta   90.00
_cell.angle_gamma   90.00
#
_symmetry.space_group_name_H-M   'P 1'
#
loop_
_entity.id
_entity.type
_entity.pdbx_description
1 polymer ?
#
loop_
_entity_poly.entity_id
_entity_poly.type
_entity_poly.pdbx_seq_one_letter_code
_entity_poly.pdbx_strand_id
1 'polypeptide(L)'
;MSAWVRRNRWFLIALGVLIPTAIVVSLVPRWFPYQEIQPQPEAVELGETVRYSGADIQLTALEVLDGAEVGAAAGADVVVATFAIDVVEPPEVALCRVHIVSNEAGFERFWDSELFVSDYRVPDRFEQTCSLSEVGSYDLQMTFLVPRGEVLNPVVELSSSAALPRVLRLS
;
A
#
# COMPACT_ATOMS: atom_id res chain seq x y z
N MET A 1 3.61 -45.38 40.02
CA MET A 1 4.01 -43.95 39.94
C MET A 1 5.04 -43.68 41.03
N SER A 2 6.26 -43.26 40.67
CA SER A 2 7.37 -43.11 41.62
C SER A 2 7.08 -42.04 42.68
N ALA A 3 7.47 -42.29 43.94
CA ALA A 3 7.25 -41.38 45.08
C ALA A 3 7.76 -39.94 44.84
N TRP A 4 8.73 -39.80 43.93
CA TRP A 4 9.28 -38.54 43.44
C TRP A 4 8.23 -37.65 42.76
N VAL A 5 7.39 -38.21 41.90
CA VAL A 5 6.33 -37.46 41.20
C VAL A 5 5.32 -36.91 42.20
N ARG A 6 4.99 -37.69 43.24
CA ARG A 6 4.04 -37.26 44.27
C ARG A 6 4.59 -36.13 45.14
N ARG A 7 5.91 -36.08 45.36
CA ARG A 7 6.59 -35.00 46.11
C ARG A 7 6.69 -33.72 45.28
N ASN A 8 6.88 -33.83 43.97
CA ASN A 8 7.09 -32.70 43.07
C ASN A 8 5.85 -32.25 42.28
N ARG A 9 4.66 -32.82 42.58
CA ARG A 9 3.42 -32.53 41.84
C ARG A 9 3.11 -31.03 41.70
N TRP A 10 3.37 -30.25 42.74
CA TRP A 10 3.09 -28.81 42.74
C TRP A 10 4.04 -28.03 41.82
N PHE A 11 5.31 -28.42 41.76
CA PHE A 11 6.27 -27.83 40.82
C PHE A 11 5.93 -28.16 39.37
N LEU A 12 5.47 -29.39 39.11
CA LEU A 12 5.05 -29.80 37.76
C LEU A 12 3.78 -29.07 37.31
N ILE A 13 2.82 -28.87 38.21
CA ILE A 13 1.62 -28.05 37.94
C ILE A 13 2.02 -26.59 37.69
N ALA A 14 2.87 -26.02 38.55
CA ALA A 14 3.36 -24.66 38.37
C ALA A 14 4.10 -24.49 37.04
N LEU A 15 4.95 -25.44 36.65
CA LEU A 15 5.64 -25.44 35.36
C LEU A 15 4.66 -25.53 34.19
N GLY A 16 3.66 -26.42 34.29
CA GLY A 16 2.63 -26.62 33.28
C GLY A 16 1.70 -25.42 33.10
N VAL A 17 1.56 -24.55 34.09
CA VAL A 17 0.78 -23.30 33.98
C VAL A 17 1.66 -22.12 33.59
N LEU A 18 2.82 -21.96 34.24
CA LEU A 18 3.68 -20.79 34.06
C LEU A 18 4.30 -20.73 32.67
N ILE A 19 4.72 -21.86 32.09
CA ILE A 19 5.31 -21.87 30.75
C ILE A 19 4.30 -21.41 29.68
N PRO A 20 3.12 -22.03 29.51
CA PRO A 20 2.16 -21.59 28.51
C PRO A 20 1.63 -20.17 28.80
N THR A 21 1.47 -19.79 30.07
CA THR A 21 1.09 -18.41 30.42
C THR A 21 2.17 -17.40 29.98
N ALA A 22 3.45 -17.69 30.23
CA ALA A 22 4.55 -16.83 29.79
C ALA A 22 4.65 -16.76 28.26
N ILE A 23 4.38 -17.86 27.55
CA ILE A 23 4.31 -17.89 26.08
C ILE A 23 3.17 -16.99 25.58
N VAL A 24 1.96 -17.13 26.13
CA VAL A 24 0.80 -16.29 25.75
C VAL A 24 1.09 -14.82 26.04
N VAL A 25 1.57 -14.48 27.24
CA VAL A 25 1.87 -13.09 27.63
C VAL A 25 3.00 -12.49 26.80
N SER A 26 3.95 -13.28 26.30
CA SER A 26 5.02 -12.77 25.42
C SER A 26 4.60 -12.61 23.96
N LEU A 27 3.59 -13.37 23.50
CA LEU A 27 3.05 -13.28 22.14
C LEU A 27 1.98 -12.20 21.98
N VAL A 28 1.14 -11.99 22.99
CA VAL A 28 0.01 -11.03 22.96
C VAL A 28 0.44 -9.60 22.60
N PRO A 29 1.50 -9.00 23.19
CA PRO A 29 1.92 -7.64 22.87
C PRO A 29 2.43 -7.47 21.43
N ARG A 30 2.80 -8.57 20.76
CA ARG A 30 3.26 -8.54 19.37
C ARG A 30 2.13 -8.68 18.37
N TRP A 31 1.01 -9.27 18.77
CA TRP A 31 -0.09 -9.58 17.85
C TRP A 31 -1.08 -8.42 17.70
N PHE A 32 -1.38 -7.71 18.79
CA PHE A 32 -2.33 -6.60 18.76
C PHE A 32 -1.89 -5.37 17.95
N PRO A 33 -0.65 -4.83 18.09
CA PRO A 33 -0.22 -3.71 17.26
C PRO A 33 -0.05 -4.10 15.79
N TYR A 34 0.07 -5.39 15.47
CA TYR A 34 0.17 -5.85 14.08
C TYR A 34 -1.11 -5.57 13.28
N GLN A 35 -2.28 -5.62 13.91
CA GLN A 35 -3.55 -5.29 13.24
C GLN A 35 -3.76 -3.78 13.11
N GLU A 36 -3.21 -2.98 14.02
CA GLU A 36 -3.27 -1.51 13.95
C GLU A 36 -2.35 -0.93 12.85
N ILE A 37 -1.37 -1.70 12.38
CA ILE A 37 -0.42 -1.30 11.33
C ILE A 37 -0.86 -1.82 9.94
N GLN A 38 -1.83 -2.74 9.87
CA GLN A 38 -2.31 -3.25 8.58
C GLN A 38 -3.00 -2.13 7.79
N PRO A 39 -2.68 -1.96 6.49
CA PRO A 39 -3.37 -1.02 5.63
C PRO A 39 -4.89 -1.27 5.67
N GLN A 40 -5.66 -0.21 5.88
CA GLN A 40 -7.12 -0.22 5.86
C GLN A 40 -7.57 0.47 4.57
N PRO A 41 -7.78 -0.30 3.48
CA PRO A 41 -8.09 0.27 2.19
C PRO A 41 -9.51 0.83 2.15
N GLU A 42 -9.62 2.07 1.66
CA GLU A 42 -10.87 2.71 1.29
C GLU A 42 -10.96 2.75 -0.23
N ALA A 43 -12.00 2.14 -0.79
CA ALA A 43 -12.25 2.14 -2.22
C ALA A 43 -12.79 3.50 -2.67
N VAL A 44 -12.26 4.01 -3.78
CA VAL A 44 -12.63 5.29 -4.39
C VAL A 44 -12.74 5.06 -5.89
N GLU A 45 -13.86 5.45 -6.49
CA GLU A 45 -14.08 5.22 -7.91
C GLU A 45 -13.37 6.27 -8.77
N LEU A 46 -13.03 5.92 -10.01
CA LEU A 46 -12.47 6.85 -11.00
C LEU A 46 -13.34 8.11 -11.14
N GLY A 47 -12.71 9.29 -11.01
CA GLY A 47 -13.37 10.58 -11.06
C GLY A 47 -14.03 11.02 -9.76
N GLU A 48 -14.05 10.20 -8.70
CA GLU A 48 -14.47 10.63 -7.37
C GLU A 48 -13.36 11.43 -6.68
N THR A 49 -13.74 12.49 -5.97
CA THR A 49 -12.82 13.28 -5.14
C THR A 49 -12.96 12.86 -3.68
N VAL A 50 -11.83 12.50 -3.05
CA VAL A 50 -11.77 12.10 -1.65
C VAL A 50 -10.81 12.98 -0.86
N ARG A 51 -11.19 13.37 0.37
CA ARG A 51 -10.26 14.04 1.29
C ARG A 51 -9.39 13.01 2.01
N TYR A 52 -8.08 13.11 1.80
CA TYR A 52 -7.09 12.18 2.33
C TYR A 52 -5.77 12.88 2.68
N SER A 53 -5.30 12.68 3.91
CA SER A 53 -4.05 13.27 4.41
C SER A 53 -3.94 14.78 4.18
N GLY A 54 -5.06 15.51 4.38
CA GLY A 54 -5.09 16.95 4.21
C GLY A 54 -5.25 17.45 2.77
N ALA A 55 -5.27 16.57 1.77
CA ALA A 55 -5.48 16.90 0.37
C ALA A 55 -6.79 16.33 -0.18
N ASP A 56 -7.41 17.03 -1.13
CA ASP A 56 -8.47 16.50 -1.97
C ASP A 56 -7.80 15.79 -3.17
N ILE A 57 -8.05 14.49 -3.30
CA ILE A 57 -7.39 13.62 -4.30
C ILE A 57 -8.46 13.05 -5.23
N GLN A 58 -8.20 13.09 -6.53
CA GLN A 58 -9.06 12.51 -7.55
C GLN A 58 -8.20 11.74 -8.56
N LEU A 59 -8.51 10.46 -8.80
CA LEU A 59 -7.96 9.74 -9.94
C LEU A 59 -8.75 10.17 -11.19
N THR A 60 -8.08 10.83 -12.15
CA THR A 60 -8.72 11.40 -13.33
C THR A 60 -8.61 10.50 -14.56
N ALA A 61 -7.55 9.69 -14.64
CA ALA A 61 -7.38 8.68 -15.68
C ALA A 61 -6.54 7.52 -15.18
N LEU A 62 -6.86 6.31 -15.66
CA LEU A 62 -6.09 5.10 -15.44
C LEU A 62 -6.08 4.28 -16.72
N GLU A 63 -4.90 4.13 -17.32
CA GLU A 63 -4.74 3.52 -18.64
C GLU A 63 -3.68 2.43 -18.61
N VAL A 64 -3.90 1.36 -19.37
CA VAL A 64 -2.90 0.32 -19.62
C VAL A 64 -2.48 0.43 -21.08
N LEU A 65 -1.20 0.75 -21.30
CA LEU A 65 -0.60 0.92 -22.62
C LEU A 65 0.17 -0.35 -22.98
N ASP A 66 0.06 -0.79 -24.24
CA ASP A 66 0.89 -1.88 -24.75
C ASP A 66 2.36 -1.44 -24.72
N GLY A 67 3.17 -2.15 -23.93
CA GLY A 67 4.58 -1.79 -23.77
C GLY A 67 5.37 -1.79 -25.08
N ALA A 68 4.97 -2.55 -26.09
CA ALA A 68 5.63 -2.56 -27.39
C ALA A 68 5.40 -1.27 -28.18
N GLU A 69 4.25 -0.62 -27.99
CA GLU A 69 3.91 0.65 -28.66
C GLU A 69 4.63 1.83 -28.01
N VAL A 70 4.92 1.75 -26.71
CA VAL A 70 5.54 2.82 -25.93
C VAL A 70 7.02 2.57 -25.58
N GLY A 71 7.65 1.58 -26.21
CA GLY A 71 9.09 1.29 -26.03
C GLY A 71 9.46 0.80 -24.64
N ALA A 72 8.56 0.11 -23.95
CA ALA A 72 8.84 -0.57 -22.68
C ALA A 72 9.64 -1.86 -22.88
N ALA A 73 10.15 -2.42 -21.78
CA ALA A 73 10.85 -3.69 -21.79
C ALA A 73 10.00 -4.83 -22.38
N ALA A 74 10.65 -5.77 -23.08
CA ALA A 74 9.95 -6.89 -23.69
C ALA A 74 9.17 -7.71 -22.63
N GLY A 75 7.88 -7.92 -22.87
CA GLY A 75 7.00 -8.65 -21.96
C GLY A 75 6.41 -7.82 -20.82
N ALA A 76 6.54 -6.49 -20.86
CA ALA A 76 5.87 -5.57 -19.95
C ALA A 76 4.81 -4.73 -20.70
N ASP A 77 3.81 -4.28 -19.95
CA ASP A 77 2.88 -3.21 -20.30
C ASP A 77 3.13 -2.02 -19.37
N VAL A 78 2.69 -0.82 -19.78
CA VAL A 78 2.85 0.42 -18.99
C VAL A 78 1.49 0.85 -18.46
N VAL A 79 1.33 0.89 -17.14
CA VAL A 79 0.14 1.49 -16.52
C VAL A 79 0.43 2.97 -16.27
N VAL A 80 -0.49 3.84 -16.67
CA VAL A 80 -0.42 5.28 -16.45
C VAL A 80 -1.59 5.71 -15.56
N ALA A 81 -1.27 6.22 -14.37
CA ALA A 81 -2.26 6.79 -13.45
C ALA A 81 -2.11 8.30 -13.43
N THR A 82 -3.21 9.02 -13.65
CA THR A 82 -3.25 10.48 -13.60
C THR A 82 -4.19 10.93 -12.48
N PHE A 83 -3.73 11.88 -11.67
CA PHE A 83 -4.46 12.42 -10.53
C PHE A 83 -4.56 13.93 -10.64
N ALA A 84 -5.64 14.49 -10.12
CA ALA A 84 -5.71 15.86 -9.67
C ALA A 84 -5.58 15.85 -8.14
N ILE A 85 -4.63 16.62 -7.60
CA ILE A 85 -4.38 16.72 -6.17
C ILE A 85 -4.46 18.19 -5.76
N ASP A 86 -5.26 18.49 -4.75
CA ASP A 86 -5.35 19.81 -4.14
C ASP A 86 -5.04 19.73 -2.64
N VAL A 87 -3.84 20.16 -2.25
CA VAL A 87 -3.39 20.12 -0.86
C VAL A 87 -3.92 21.35 -0.14
N VAL A 88 -4.93 21.15 0.71
CA VAL A 88 -5.57 22.22 1.48
C VAL A 88 -4.91 22.40 2.85
N GLU A 89 -4.54 21.31 3.50
CA GLU A 89 -3.97 21.29 4.85
C GLU A 89 -2.78 20.32 4.91
N PRO A 90 -1.57 20.75 4.54
CA PRO A 90 -0.41 19.86 4.46
C PRO A 90 -0.05 19.31 5.85
N PRO A 91 0.17 17.99 5.99
CA PRO A 91 0.69 17.41 7.22
C PRO A 91 2.15 17.84 7.47
N GLU A 92 2.57 17.87 8.74
CA GLU A 92 3.95 18.25 9.12
C GLU A 92 5.02 17.37 8.46
N VAL A 93 4.74 16.06 8.32
CA VAL A 93 5.59 15.09 7.63
C VAL A 93 4.71 14.07 6.91
N ALA A 94 4.77 14.04 5.59
CA ALA A 94 4.13 13.00 4.79
C ALA A 94 5.05 12.43 3.72
N LEU A 95 5.26 11.11 3.79
CA LEU A 95 5.71 10.32 2.65
C LEU A 95 4.46 9.89 1.89
N CYS A 96 4.31 10.37 0.66
CA CYS A 96 3.30 9.87 -0.26
C CYS A 96 3.91 8.74 -1.10
N ARG A 97 3.22 7.59 -1.17
CA ARG A 97 3.58 6.48 -2.05
C ARG A 97 2.38 6.06 -2.86
N VAL A 98 2.62 5.78 -4.12
CA VAL A 98 1.62 5.31 -5.08
C VAL A 98 2.15 4.05 -5.73
N HIS A 99 1.35 2.99 -5.76
CA HIS A 99 1.71 1.73 -6.40
C HIS A 99 0.47 1.11 -7.06
N ILE A 100 0.68 0.26 -8.06
CA ILE A 100 -0.40 -0.55 -8.63
C ILE A 100 -0.56 -1.80 -7.78
N VAL A 101 -1.80 -2.18 -7.49
CA VAL A 101 -2.18 -3.41 -6.80
C VAL A 101 -3.01 -4.28 -7.74
N SER A 102 -2.72 -5.58 -7.77
CA SER A 102 -3.54 -6.59 -8.45
C SER A 102 -3.74 -7.81 -7.57
N ASN A 103 -4.93 -8.39 -7.66
CA ASN A 103 -5.32 -9.62 -6.98
C ASN A 103 -5.60 -10.78 -7.96
N GLU A 104 -5.22 -10.64 -9.24
CA GLU A 104 -5.65 -11.53 -10.34
C GLU A 104 -5.11 -12.98 -10.28
N ALA A 105 -4.37 -13.37 -9.23
CA ALA A 105 -3.89 -14.76 -9.02
C ALA A 105 -4.16 -15.32 -7.61
N GLY A 106 -5.08 -14.71 -6.84
CA GLY A 106 -5.41 -15.14 -5.48
C GLY A 106 -4.40 -14.72 -4.41
N PHE A 107 -3.42 -13.89 -4.79
CA PHE A 107 -2.51 -13.19 -3.89
C PHE A 107 -2.32 -11.76 -4.37
N GLU A 108 -2.17 -10.85 -3.41
CA GLU A 108 -1.96 -9.43 -3.68
C GLU A 108 -0.52 -9.22 -4.17
N ARG A 109 -0.40 -8.60 -5.34
CA ARG A 109 0.87 -8.13 -5.90
C ARG A 109 0.84 -6.62 -5.98
N PHE A 110 2.01 -6.00 -5.80
CA PHE A 110 2.19 -4.58 -6.00
C PHE A 110 3.36 -4.27 -6.93
N TRP A 111 3.24 -3.17 -7.66
CA TRP A 111 4.29 -2.62 -8.52
C TRP A 111 4.49 -1.15 -8.19
N ASP A 112 5.72 -0.79 -7.80
CA ASP A 112 6.10 0.58 -7.50
C ASP A 112 6.22 1.41 -8.79
N SER A 113 6.07 2.72 -8.67
CA SER A 113 6.30 3.63 -9.80
C SER A 113 7.76 3.61 -10.18
N GLU A 114 8.04 3.55 -11.47
CA GLU A 114 9.40 3.65 -11.97
C GLU A 114 9.56 4.88 -12.86
N LEU A 115 10.57 5.68 -12.56
CA LEU A 115 10.99 6.80 -13.39
C LEU A 115 11.90 6.25 -14.50
N PHE A 116 11.62 6.58 -15.77
CA PHE A 116 12.46 6.26 -16.95
C PHE A 116 12.48 4.80 -17.43
N VAL A 117 11.33 4.13 -17.43
CA VAL A 117 11.21 2.71 -17.80
C VAL A 117 10.85 2.41 -19.25
N SER A 118 10.47 3.43 -20.01
CA SER A 118 10.00 3.28 -21.39
C SER A 118 10.26 4.56 -22.17
N ASP A 119 9.99 4.53 -23.47
CA ASP A 119 10.00 5.72 -24.31
C ASP A 119 8.77 6.63 -24.07
N TYR A 120 7.79 6.16 -23.26
CA TYR A 120 6.69 6.99 -22.80
C TYR A 120 7.21 8.17 -21.99
N ARG A 121 6.90 9.38 -22.45
CA ARG A 121 7.23 10.63 -21.76
C ARG A 121 5.99 11.19 -21.11
N VAL A 122 6.00 11.25 -19.79
CA VAL A 122 5.04 12.04 -19.02
C VAL A 122 5.14 13.50 -19.49
N PRO A 123 4.03 14.12 -19.93
CA PRO A 123 4.05 15.52 -20.36
C PRO A 123 4.53 16.46 -19.25
N ASP A 124 5.29 17.50 -19.60
CA ASP A 124 5.92 18.46 -18.66
C ASP A 124 4.94 19.19 -17.74
N ARG A 125 3.64 19.17 -18.04
CA ARG A 125 2.59 19.78 -17.19
C ARG A 125 2.28 18.96 -15.94
N PHE A 126 2.68 17.69 -15.90
CA PHE A 126 2.39 16.77 -14.80
C PHE A 126 3.62 16.63 -13.91
N GLU A 127 3.37 16.67 -12.60
CA GLU A 127 4.35 16.20 -11.64
C GLU A 127 4.49 14.68 -11.75
N GLN A 128 5.69 14.17 -11.45
CA GLN A 128 5.99 12.73 -11.46
C GLN A 128 6.27 12.18 -10.06
N THR A 129 6.25 13.05 -9.05
CA THR A 129 6.44 12.70 -7.64
C THR A 129 5.25 13.18 -6.84
N CYS A 130 4.68 12.31 -6.02
CA CYS A 130 3.61 12.70 -5.12
C CYS A 130 4.19 13.45 -3.90
N SER A 131 3.73 14.68 -3.65
CA SER A 131 4.09 15.47 -2.47
C SER A 131 2.84 16.08 -1.86
N LEU A 132 2.60 15.79 -0.58
CA LEU A 132 1.49 16.37 0.18
C LEU A 132 1.96 17.46 1.16
N SER A 133 3.24 17.84 1.10
CA SER A 133 3.89 18.66 2.13
C SER A 133 3.69 20.17 1.97
N GLU A 134 3.15 20.62 0.83
CA GLU A 134 2.98 22.03 0.50
C GLU A 134 1.56 22.30 0.00
N VAL A 135 0.98 23.45 0.38
CA VAL A 135 -0.34 23.88 -0.08
C VAL A 135 -0.30 24.16 -1.58
N GLY A 136 -1.31 23.67 -2.30
CA GLY A 136 -1.49 23.98 -3.72
C GLY A 136 -2.12 22.84 -4.50
N SER A 137 -2.55 23.17 -5.71
CA SER A 137 -3.13 22.21 -6.64
C SER A 137 -2.12 21.85 -7.73
N TYR A 138 -2.03 20.57 -8.06
CA TYR A 138 -1.17 20.06 -9.13
C TYR A 138 -1.75 18.78 -9.74
N ASP A 139 -1.43 18.54 -11.01
CA ASP A 139 -1.74 17.28 -11.67
C ASP A 139 -0.53 16.34 -11.56
N LEU A 140 -0.75 15.11 -11.10
CA LEU A 140 0.27 14.08 -10.95
C LEU A 140 0.04 13.01 -12.01
N GLN A 141 1.08 12.62 -12.74
CA GLN A 141 1.03 11.46 -13.62
C GLN A 141 2.19 10.52 -13.29
N MET A 142 1.85 9.26 -13.00
CA MET A 142 2.82 8.24 -12.64
C MET A 142 2.72 7.05 -13.57
N THR A 143 3.86 6.45 -13.86
CA THR A 143 4.01 5.30 -14.76
C THR A 143 4.52 4.08 -14.00
N PHE A 144 3.98 2.92 -14.34
CA PHE A 144 4.32 1.64 -13.71
C PHE A 144 4.58 0.60 -14.79
N LEU A 145 5.64 -0.19 -14.64
CA LEU A 145 5.85 -1.39 -15.45
C LEU A 145 5.15 -2.57 -14.79
N VAL A 146 4.26 -3.22 -15.54
CA VAL A 146 3.60 -4.45 -15.11
C VAL A 146 3.89 -5.56 -16.12
N PRO A 147 3.98 -6.83 -15.69
CA PRO A 147 4.09 -7.94 -16.62
C PRO A 147 2.90 -7.95 -17.60
N ARG A 148 3.18 -8.21 -18.87
CA ARG A 148 2.18 -8.15 -19.92
C ARG A 148 1.01 -9.07 -19.65
N GLY A 149 -0.19 -8.50 -19.69
CA GLY A 149 -1.45 -9.23 -19.47
C GLY A 149 -1.67 -9.76 -18.04
N GLU A 150 -0.86 -9.37 -17.06
CA GLU A 150 -1.06 -9.72 -15.63
C GLU A 150 -1.90 -8.70 -14.86
N VAL A 151 -2.14 -7.52 -15.43
CA VAL A 151 -2.93 -6.45 -14.82
C VAL A 151 -3.94 -5.94 -15.84
N LEU A 152 -5.10 -6.58 -15.89
CA LEU A 152 -6.18 -6.16 -16.78
C LEU A 152 -7.03 -5.04 -16.19
N ASN A 153 -7.23 -5.09 -14.87
CA ASN A 153 -7.99 -4.08 -14.12
C ASN A 153 -7.08 -3.51 -13.02
N PRO A 154 -6.19 -2.56 -13.36
CA PRO A 154 -5.29 -1.96 -12.37
C PRO A 154 -6.09 -1.27 -11.27
N VAL A 155 -5.66 -1.46 -10.02
CA VAL A 155 -6.12 -0.66 -8.88
C VAL A 155 -4.92 0.13 -8.40
N VAL A 156 -5.05 1.44 -8.25
CA VAL A 156 -3.98 2.26 -7.71
C VAL A 156 -4.14 2.37 -6.20
N GLU A 157 -3.11 2.01 -5.44
CA GLU A 157 -3.09 2.26 -4.00
C GLU A 157 -2.23 3.48 -3.69
N LEU A 158 -2.84 4.48 -3.04
CA LEU A 158 -2.17 5.67 -2.54
C LEU A 158 -2.10 5.60 -1.01
N SER A 159 -0.89 5.71 -0.48
CA SER A 159 -0.62 5.70 0.95
C SER A 159 0.13 6.96 1.39
N SER A 160 -0.17 7.45 2.59
CA SER A 160 0.52 8.57 3.20
C SER A 160 0.93 8.20 4.62
N SER A 161 2.18 8.45 5.00
CA SER A 161 2.64 8.17 6.37
C SER A 161 1.85 8.93 7.45
N ALA A 162 1.21 10.05 7.10
CA ALA A 162 0.38 10.85 8.00
C ALA A 162 -1.06 10.34 8.14
N ALA A 163 -1.51 9.44 7.25
CA ALA A 163 -2.87 8.91 7.25
C ALA A 163 -2.96 7.43 7.63
N LEU A 164 -1.83 6.76 7.89
CA LEU A 164 -1.83 5.36 8.31
C LEU A 164 -2.70 5.13 9.56
N PRO A 165 -3.43 4.00 9.63
CA PRO A 165 -3.38 2.87 8.70
C PRO A 165 -4.25 3.02 7.43
N ARG A 166 -4.99 4.11 7.28
CA ARG A 166 -5.87 4.33 6.11
C ARG A 166 -5.03 4.43 4.83
N VAL A 167 -5.46 3.75 3.78
CA VAL A 167 -4.91 3.86 2.42
C VAL A 167 -6.07 4.00 1.42
N LEU A 168 -5.84 4.67 0.30
CA LEU A 168 -6.84 4.78 -0.77
C LEU A 168 -6.59 3.70 -1.82
N ARG A 169 -7.64 3.03 -2.27
CA ARG A 169 -7.62 2.15 -3.46
C ARG A 169 -8.53 2.75 -4.52
N LEU A 170 -7.92 3.24 -5.60
CA LEU A 170 -8.58 3.97 -6.66
C LEU A 170 -8.65 3.11 -7.93
N SER A 171 -9.84 2.94 -8.50
CA SER A 171 -10.09 2.10 -9.69
C SER A 171 -11.12 2.70 -10.62
#